data_AF-A0A1Z8U186-F1
#
_entry.id   AF-A0A1Z8U186-F1
#
_cell.length_a   1.000
_cell.length_b   1.000
_cell.length_c   1.000
_cell.angle_alpha   90.00
_cell.angle_beta   90.00
_cell.angle_gamma   90.00
#
_symmetry.space_group_name_H-M   'P 1'
#
loop_
_entity.id
_entity.type
_entity.pdbx_description
1 polymer ?
#
loop_
_entity_poly.entity_id
_entity_poly.type
_entity_poly.pdbx_seq_one_letter_code
_entity_poly.pdbx_strand_id
1 'polypeptide(L)'
;MPAKSLHSVFSENEKIKGKIERVRHMRENYTPAMGIVLEFTYNTANKWLLPKGVPPYKKNEIPWDNQGQLHHEVRRFYLFTEGNTDAQRNLTDLRRESLFIDMLENLPDEEAKILLGMKESKLPYKGITKKFIMDCFPGMCETWE
;
A
#
# COMPACT_ATOMS: atom_id res chain seq x y z
N MET A 1 11.44 -1.47 -19.91
CA MET A 1 9.97 -1.58 -19.78
C MET A 1 9.55 -0.85 -18.52
N PRO A 2 8.45 -0.09 -18.54
CA PRO A 2 7.93 0.52 -17.31
C PRO A 2 7.60 -0.56 -16.27
N ALA A 3 7.75 -0.23 -14.99
CA ALA A 3 7.43 -1.14 -13.90
C ALA A 3 5.93 -1.47 -13.90
N LYS A 4 5.58 -2.72 -13.59
CA LYS A 4 4.18 -3.11 -13.38
C LYS A 4 3.59 -2.33 -12.19
N SER A 5 2.28 -2.12 -12.20
CA SER A 5 1.61 -1.61 -11.01
C SER A 5 1.65 -2.61 -9.86
N LEU A 6 1.39 -2.11 -8.66
CA LEU A 6 1.29 -2.97 -7.49
C LEU A 6 0.07 -3.89 -7.58
N HIS A 7 -1.05 -3.41 -8.13
CA HIS A 7 -2.22 -4.27 -8.35
C HIS A 7 -1.90 -5.47 -9.25
N SER A 8 -1.24 -5.23 -10.40
CA SER A 8 -0.86 -6.28 -11.34
C SER A 8 0.08 -7.29 -10.69
N VAL A 9 1.12 -6.82 -9.99
CA VAL A 9 2.09 -7.72 -9.35
C VAL A 9 1.42 -8.59 -8.28
N PHE A 10 0.60 -8.00 -7.42
CA PHE A 10 -0.08 -8.73 -6.33
C PHE A 10 -1.15 -9.70 -6.85
N SER A 11 -1.93 -9.29 -7.84
CA SER A 11 -2.93 -10.14 -8.52
C SER A 11 -2.30 -11.32 -9.25
N GLU A 12 -1.16 -11.11 -9.91
CA GLU A 12 -0.38 -12.19 -10.53
C GLU A 12 0.17 -13.14 -9.46
N ASN A 13 0.70 -12.62 -8.35
CA ASN A 13 1.24 -13.44 -7.27
C ASN A 13 0.19 -14.35 -6.63
N GLU A 14 -1.03 -13.85 -6.42
CA GLU A 14 -2.15 -14.61 -5.88
C GLU A 14 -2.49 -15.85 -6.73
N LYS A 15 -2.31 -15.76 -8.06
CA LYS A 15 -2.62 -16.84 -9.01
C LYS A 15 -1.55 -17.94 -9.03
N ILE A 16 -0.34 -17.68 -8.52
CA ILE A 16 0.75 -18.66 -8.48
C ILE A 16 0.51 -19.63 -7.33
N LYS A 17 0.51 -20.94 -7.63
CA LYS A 17 0.24 -21.99 -6.63
C LYS A 17 1.43 -22.30 -5.72
N GLY A 18 2.64 -22.30 -6.28
CA GLY A 18 3.85 -22.72 -5.57
C GLY A 18 4.47 -21.61 -4.72
N LYS A 19 4.81 -21.91 -3.46
CA LYS A 19 5.37 -20.92 -2.52
C LYS A 19 6.69 -20.34 -3.01
N ILE A 20 7.57 -21.17 -3.57
CA ILE A 20 8.90 -20.76 -4.05
C ILE A 20 8.74 -19.80 -5.24
N GLU A 21 7.84 -20.12 -6.16
CA GLU A 21 7.52 -19.33 -7.35
C GLU A 21 6.85 -18.01 -6.96
N ARG A 22 5.99 -18.01 -5.94
CA ARG A 22 5.42 -16.78 -5.38
C ARG A 22 6.50 -15.87 -4.80
N VAL A 23 7.44 -16.42 -4.01
CA VAL A 23 8.55 -15.65 -3.44
C VAL A 23 9.42 -15.08 -4.57
N ARG A 24 9.76 -15.90 -5.57
CA ARG A 24 10.54 -15.48 -6.73
C ARG A 24 9.86 -14.33 -7.48
N HIS A 25 8.57 -14.47 -7.80
CA HIS A 25 7.77 -13.45 -8.48
C HIS A 25 7.75 -12.11 -7.73
N MET A 26 7.55 -12.14 -6.40
CA MET A 26 7.59 -10.92 -5.59
C MET A 26 8.95 -10.25 -5.64
N ARG A 27 10.03 -11.02 -5.52
CA ARG A 27 11.41 -10.50 -5.54
C ARG A 27 11.79 -9.91 -6.90
N GLU A 28 11.44 -10.59 -7.99
CA GLU A 28 11.72 -10.14 -9.37
C GLU A 28 10.97 -8.86 -9.74
N ASN A 29 9.79 -8.63 -9.14
CA ASN A 29 8.98 -7.44 -9.38
C ASN A 29 9.11 -6.39 -8.25
N TYR A 30 10.10 -6.53 -7.36
CA TYR A 30 10.26 -5.60 -6.25
C TYR A 30 10.54 -4.18 -6.75
N THR A 31 9.93 -3.21 -6.08
CA THR A 31 10.18 -1.78 -6.28
C THR A 31 10.20 -1.07 -4.92
N PRO A 32 10.87 0.08 -4.78
CA PRO A 32 10.85 0.84 -3.54
C PRO A 32 9.42 1.18 -3.07
N ALA A 33 8.52 1.50 -4.00
CA ALA A 33 7.12 1.75 -3.68
C ALA A 33 6.40 0.52 -3.12
N MET A 34 6.69 -0.68 -3.65
CA MET A 34 6.18 -1.92 -3.06
C MET A 34 6.67 -2.08 -1.62
N GLY A 35 7.95 -1.81 -1.36
CA GLY A 35 8.51 -1.84 -0.01
C GLY A 35 7.74 -0.93 0.95
N ILE A 36 7.54 0.33 0.56
CA ILE A 36 6.79 1.31 1.36
C ILE A 36 5.34 0.86 1.58
N VAL A 37 4.65 0.36 0.56
CA VAL A 37 3.28 -0.16 0.71
C VAL A 37 3.24 -1.30 1.73
N LEU A 38 4.14 -2.27 1.62
CA LEU A 38 4.18 -3.43 2.52
C LEU A 38 4.57 -3.03 3.95
N GLU A 39 5.48 -2.08 4.11
CA GLU A 39 5.89 -1.54 5.40
C GLU A 39 4.73 -0.82 6.10
N PHE A 40 4.07 0.12 5.42
CA PHE A 40 2.91 0.82 5.98
C PHE A 40 1.70 -0.09 6.20
N THR A 41 1.67 -1.28 5.60
CA THR A 41 0.64 -2.30 5.82
C THR A 41 0.90 -3.16 7.06
N TYR A 42 2.13 -3.66 7.21
CA TYR A 42 2.44 -4.76 8.12
C TYR A 42 3.41 -4.41 9.25
N ASN A 43 4.11 -3.28 9.18
CA ASN A 43 4.93 -2.79 10.28
C ASN A 43 4.05 -2.00 11.26
N THR A 44 3.84 -2.53 12.47
CA THR A 44 2.95 -1.95 13.48
C THR A 44 3.46 -0.63 14.06
N ALA A 45 4.74 -0.30 13.84
CA ALA A 45 5.29 1.02 14.17
C ALA A 45 4.59 2.16 13.40
N ASN A 46 4.06 1.89 12.20
CA ASN A 46 3.30 2.85 11.41
C ASN A 46 1.83 2.91 11.86
N LYS A 47 1.56 3.67 12.92
CA LYS A 47 0.20 3.82 13.45
C LYS A 47 -0.63 4.77 12.60
N TRP A 48 -1.63 4.23 11.89
CA TRP A 48 -2.58 5.03 11.11
C TRP A 48 -3.46 5.90 12.01
N LEU A 49 -3.56 7.20 11.66
CA LEU A 49 -4.39 8.18 12.35
C LEU A 49 -5.68 8.50 11.56
N LEU A 50 -6.20 7.49 10.85
CA LEU A 50 -7.43 7.56 10.06
C LEU A 50 -8.57 6.80 10.75
N PRO A 51 -9.83 7.21 10.55
CA PRO A 51 -10.98 6.45 11.03
C PRO A 51 -11.02 5.01 10.50
N LYS A 52 -11.66 4.12 11.28
CA LYS A 52 -11.94 2.75 10.84
C LYS A 52 -12.99 2.74 9.72
N GLY A 53 -12.93 1.72 8.85
CA GLY A 53 -13.88 1.55 7.75
C GLY A 53 -13.52 2.33 6.49
N VAL A 54 -14.39 2.29 5.48
CA VAL A 54 -14.12 2.90 4.18
C VAL A 54 -14.80 4.28 4.13
N PRO A 55 -14.06 5.38 3.94
CA PRO A 55 -14.67 6.70 3.80
C PRO A 55 -15.50 6.77 2.50
N PRO A 56 -16.51 7.65 2.41
CA PRO A 56 -17.17 7.91 1.14
C PRO A 56 -16.19 8.60 0.19
N TYR A 57 -15.88 7.97 -0.94
CA TYR A 57 -15.04 8.53 -1.99
C TYR A 57 -15.62 8.20 -3.36
N LYS A 58 -15.42 9.08 -4.34
CA LYS A 58 -15.74 8.82 -5.73
C LYS A 58 -14.65 7.93 -6.34
N LYS A 59 -15.04 6.74 -6.79
CA LYS A 59 -14.11 5.84 -7.49
C LYS A 59 -13.60 6.47 -8.77
N ASN A 60 -12.29 6.36 -9.00
CA ASN A 60 -11.72 6.69 -10.28
C ASN A 60 -11.98 5.55 -11.26
N GLU A 61 -12.87 5.78 -12.22
CA GLU A 61 -13.22 4.84 -13.29
C GLU A 61 -12.32 5.00 -14.53
N ILE A 62 -11.35 5.92 -14.51
CA ILE A 62 -10.44 6.11 -15.63
C ILE A 62 -9.70 4.80 -15.89
N PRO A 63 -9.78 4.25 -17.12
CA PRO A 63 -9.14 3.00 -17.47
C PRO A 63 -7.63 3.04 -17.21
N TRP A 64 -7.11 1.83 -17.01
CA TRP A 64 -5.76 1.43 -16.63
C TRP A 64 -4.61 1.88 -17.58
N ASP A 65 -4.59 3.12 -18.06
CA ASP A 65 -3.49 3.63 -18.90
C ASP A 65 -2.41 4.33 -18.05
N ASN A 66 -2.71 4.65 -16.78
CA ASN A 66 -1.77 5.34 -15.90
C ASN A 66 -0.96 4.35 -15.07
N GLN A 67 0.21 4.01 -15.59
CA GLN A 67 1.17 3.10 -14.97
C GLN A 67 1.64 3.66 -13.61
N GLY A 68 1.15 3.07 -12.51
CA GLY A 68 1.73 3.20 -11.18
C GLY A 68 1.51 4.54 -10.48
N GLN A 69 0.32 5.12 -10.52
CA GLN A 69 0.02 6.31 -9.70
C GLN A 69 0.28 6.05 -8.21
N LEU A 70 -0.05 4.86 -7.71
CA LEU A 70 0.28 4.49 -6.34
C LEU A 70 1.78 4.57 -6.04
N HIS A 71 2.65 4.25 -7.01
CA HIS A 71 4.10 4.37 -6.85
C HIS A 71 4.53 5.80 -6.55
N HIS A 72 3.82 6.78 -7.08
CA HIS A 72 4.09 8.18 -6.81
C HIS A 72 3.49 8.61 -5.46
N GLU A 73 2.28 8.15 -5.14
CA GLU A 73 1.57 8.56 -3.93
C GLU A 73 2.19 8.02 -2.63
N VAL A 74 2.99 6.93 -2.67
CA VAL A 74 3.61 6.34 -1.46
C VAL A 74 4.37 7.34 -0.60
N ARG A 75 4.97 8.38 -1.22
CA ARG A 75 5.73 9.42 -0.51
C ARG A 75 4.87 10.27 0.43
N ARG A 76 3.54 10.21 0.30
CA ARG A 76 2.59 10.98 1.12
C ARG A 76 1.99 10.17 2.26
N PHE A 77 2.25 8.86 2.34
CA PHE A 77 1.64 8.00 3.37
C PHE A 77 1.96 8.42 4.79
N TYR A 78 3.15 9.00 5.03
CA TYR A 78 3.52 9.53 6.34
C TYR A 78 2.52 10.57 6.89
N LEU A 79 1.78 11.29 6.02
CA LEU A 79 0.76 12.24 6.44
C LEU A 79 -0.41 11.57 7.18
N PHE A 80 -0.60 10.27 6.95
CA PHE A 80 -1.70 9.49 7.50
C PHE A 80 -1.34 8.67 8.73
N THR A 81 -0.07 8.69 9.15
CA THR A 81 0.43 7.96 10.31
C THR A 81 0.96 8.89 11.40
N GLU A 82 1.09 8.36 12.61
CA GLU A 82 1.77 9.04 13.72
C GLU A 82 3.22 9.39 13.34
N GLY A 83 3.69 10.55 13.77
CA GLY A 83 5.05 11.00 13.53
C GLY A 83 5.26 12.47 13.87
N ASN A 84 6.52 12.89 13.79
CA ASN A 84 6.97 14.16 14.34
C ASN A 84 7.41 15.18 13.29
N THR A 85 7.08 14.99 12.01
CA THR A 85 7.36 16.02 11.00
C THR A 85 6.48 17.25 11.20
N ASP A 86 6.94 18.43 10.75
CA ASP A 86 6.15 19.67 10.86
C ASP A 86 4.80 19.53 10.14
N ALA A 87 4.74 18.82 9.02
CA ALA A 87 3.50 18.55 8.30
C ALA A 87 2.53 17.71 9.14
N GLN A 88 3.00 16.63 9.79
CA GLN A 88 2.17 15.77 10.63
C GLN A 88 1.63 16.51 11.87
N ARG A 89 2.48 17.30 12.54
CA ARG A 89 2.09 18.03 13.77
C ARG A 89 1.05 19.12 13.52
N ASN A 90 1.04 19.71 12.33
CA ASN A 90 0.12 20.77 11.95
C ASN A 90 -1.12 20.26 11.21
N LEU A 91 -1.20 18.95 10.89
CA LEU A 91 -2.31 18.38 10.14
C LEU A 91 -3.44 17.97 11.09
N THR A 92 -4.59 18.65 10.97
CA THR A 92 -5.80 18.29 11.71
C THR A 92 -6.39 16.97 11.20
N ASP A 93 -7.13 16.26 12.05
CA ASP A 93 -7.75 14.98 11.68
C ASP A 93 -8.70 15.11 10.49
N LEU A 94 -9.53 16.16 10.48
CA LEU A 94 -10.44 16.45 9.36
C LEU A 94 -9.66 16.66 8.04
N ARG A 95 -8.55 17.42 8.09
CA ARG A 95 -7.75 17.66 6.89
C ARG A 95 -7.02 16.39 6.44
N ARG A 96 -6.55 15.57 7.38
CA ARG A 96 -5.93 14.27 7.10
C ARG A 96 -6.89 13.34 6.37
N GLU A 97 -8.13 13.25 6.85
CA GLU A 97 -9.18 12.46 6.21
C GLU A 97 -9.52 13.00 4.81
N SER A 98 -9.66 14.32 4.64
CA SER A 98 -9.86 14.92 3.31
C SER A 98 -8.72 14.59 2.34
N LEU A 99 -7.47 14.71 2.76
CA LEU A 99 -6.31 14.37 1.93
C LEU A 99 -6.26 12.88 1.56
N PHE A 100 -6.74 12.01 2.45
CA PHE A 100 -6.83 10.58 2.20
C PHE A 100 -7.92 10.28 1.17
N ILE A 101 -9.09 10.90 1.31
CA ILE A 101 -10.19 10.81 0.31
C ILE A 101 -9.69 11.31 -1.05
N ASP A 102 -9.08 12.50 -1.10
CA ASP A 102 -8.50 13.06 -2.33
C ASP A 102 -7.53 12.06 -3.00
N MET A 103 -6.70 11.37 -2.21
CA MET A 103 -5.78 10.35 -2.75
C MET A 103 -6.54 9.14 -3.32
N LEU A 104 -7.57 8.65 -2.62
CA LEU A 104 -8.41 7.54 -3.10
C LEU A 104 -9.14 7.87 -4.41
N GLU A 105 -9.64 9.10 -4.54
CA GLU A 105 -10.37 9.55 -5.74
C GLU A 105 -9.47 9.75 -6.95
N ASN A 106 -8.16 9.95 -6.73
CA ASN A 106 -7.19 10.09 -7.82
C ASN A 106 -6.62 8.74 -8.27
N LEU A 107 -6.50 7.75 -7.39
CA LEU A 107 -5.97 6.42 -7.72
C LEU A 107 -6.97 5.58 -8.54
N PRO A 108 -6.51 4.71 -9.46
CA PRO A 108 -7.38 3.68 -10.05
C PRO A 108 -8.06 2.86 -8.95
N ASP A 109 -9.33 2.44 -9.18
CA ASP A 109 -10.14 1.76 -8.16
C ASP A 109 -9.43 0.55 -7.52
N GLU A 110 -8.64 -0.19 -8.31
CA GLU A 110 -7.86 -1.33 -7.83
C GLU A 110 -6.70 -0.94 -6.91
N GLU A 111 -6.02 0.18 -7.17
CA GLU A 111 -4.94 0.68 -6.31
C GLU A 111 -5.51 1.41 -5.08
N ALA A 112 -6.66 2.08 -5.20
CA ALA A 112 -7.38 2.63 -4.06
C ALA A 112 -7.76 1.52 -3.05
N LYS A 113 -8.17 0.34 -3.53
CA LYS A 113 -8.41 -0.84 -2.67
C LYS A 113 -7.16 -1.35 -1.97
N ILE A 114 -5.97 -1.18 -2.56
CA ILE A 114 -4.70 -1.46 -1.88
C ILE A 114 -4.58 -0.52 -0.69
N LEU A 115 -4.68 0.78 -0.92
CA LEU A 115 -4.55 1.81 0.11
C LEU A 115 -5.56 1.62 1.27
N LEU A 116 -6.81 1.27 0.95
CA LEU A 116 -7.81 0.90 1.95
C LEU A 116 -7.43 -0.36 2.74
N GLY A 117 -6.85 -1.36 2.08
CA GLY A 117 -6.35 -2.57 2.74
C GLY A 117 -5.14 -2.33 3.64
N MET A 118 -4.29 -1.34 3.30
CA MET A 118 -3.10 -0.99 4.09
C MET A 118 -3.45 -0.58 5.52
N LYS A 119 -4.42 0.32 5.69
CA LYS A 119 -4.80 0.85 7.01
C LYS A 119 -5.43 -0.20 7.93
N GLU A 120 -5.98 -1.27 7.35
CA GLU A 120 -6.57 -2.40 8.07
C GLU A 120 -5.60 -3.60 8.15
N SER A 121 -4.33 -3.41 7.74
CA SER A 121 -3.29 -4.44 7.65
C SER A 121 -3.71 -5.69 6.85
N LYS A 122 -4.63 -5.52 5.89
CA LYS A 122 -5.26 -6.60 5.12
C LYS A 122 -5.42 -6.18 3.66
N LEU A 123 -4.39 -6.45 2.87
CA LEU A 123 -4.43 -6.24 1.43
C LEU A 123 -5.51 -7.11 0.76
N PRO A 124 -6.12 -6.65 -0.34
CA PRO A 124 -7.21 -7.36 -1.03
C PRO A 124 -6.72 -8.52 -1.91
N TYR A 125 -5.66 -9.23 -1.52
CA TYR A 125 -5.07 -10.34 -2.28
C TYR A 125 -4.78 -11.53 -1.37
N LYS A 126 -5.13 -12.75 -1.80
CA LYS A 126 -4.91 -13.94 -0.96
C LYS A 126 -3.42 -14.31 -0.85
N GLY A 127 -3.02 -14.63 0.38
CA GLY A 127 -1.69 -15.14 0.70
C GLY A 127 -0.59 -14.08 0.75
N ILE A 128 -0.89 -12.81 0.50
CA ILE A 128 0.01 -11.69 0.81
C ILE A 128 -0.22 -11.34 2.29
N THR A 129 0.63 -11.86 3.16
CA THR A 129 0.55 -11.71 4.62
C THR A 129 1.90 -11.26 5.17
N LYS A 130 1.94 -10.65 6.37
CA LYS A 130 3.20 -10.28 7.03
C LYS A 130 4.24 -11.40 7.00
N LYS A 131 3.84 -12.63 7.33
CA LYS A 131 4.71 -13.81 7.30
C LYS A 131 5.25 -14.12 5.89
N PHE A 132 4.40 -14.07 4.87
CA PHE A 132 4.84 -14.27 3.50
C PHE A 132 5.80 -13.16 3.03
N ILE A 133 5.56 -11.92 3.44
CA ILE A 133 6.44 -10.79 3.12
C ILE A 133 7.81 -10.91 3.82
N MET A 134 7.84 -11.38 5.07
CA MET A 134 9.09 -11.72 5.77
C MET A 134 9.88 -12.82 5.04
N ASP A 135 9.21 -13.84 4.51
CA ASP A 135 9.86 -14.86 3.67
C ASP A 135 10.42 -14.26 2.36
N CYS A 136 9.70 -13.28 1.78
CA CYS A 136 10.13 -12.61 0.55
C CYS A 136 11.30 -11.65 0.77
N PHE A 137 11.26 -10.84 1.82
CA PHE A 137 12.16 -9.70 2.02
C PHE A 137 12.61 -9.62 3.48
N PRO A 138 13.42 -10.59 3.96
CA PRO A 138 13.79 -10.66 5.38
C PRO A 138 14.46 -9.38 5.89
N GLY A 139 15.40 -8.82 5.12
CA GLY A 139 16.13 -7.60 5.49
C GLY A 139 15.27 -6.34 5.64
N MET A 140 14.13 -6.25 4.92
CA MET A 140 13.20 -5.12 5.06
C MET A 140 12.38 -5.22 6.35
N CYS A 141 12.15 -6.44 6.83
CA CYS A 141 11.25 -6.73 7.93
C CYS A 141 11.95 -6.91 9.27
N GLU A 142 13.28 -6.75 9.34
CA GLU A 142 14.08 -6.99 10.55
C GLU A 142 13.63 -6.13 11.73
N THR A 143 13.17 -4.91 11.45
CA THR A 143 12.71 -3.93 12.43
C THR A 143 11.19 -3.95 12.63
N TRP A 144 10.46 -4.85 11.98
CA TRP A 144 9.00 -4.89 12.06
C TRP A 144 8.54 -5.61 13.32
N GLU A 145 7.87 -4.88 14.20
CA GLU A 145 7.17 -5.42 15.38
C GLU A 145 5.88 -6.14 14.98
#